data_AF-A0A450ZVC0-F1
#
_entry.id   AF-A0A450ZVC0-F1
#
_cell.length_a   1.000
_cell.length_b   1.000
_cell.length_c   1.000
_cell.angle_alpha   90.00
_cell.angle_beta   90.00
_cell.angle_gamma   90.00
#
_symmetry.space_group_name_H-M   'P 1'
#
loop_
_entity.id
_entity.type
_entity.pdbx_description
1 polymer ?
#
loop_
_entity_poly.entity_id
_entity_poly.type
_entity_poly.pdbx_seq_one_letter_code
_entity_poly.pdbx_strand_id
1 'polypeptide(L)'
;MFRVFLDKFNALFLAIVVHVVFVMILLVSLDWSSKPMPTKSVLNRKVESIQAVVIDEAKVQAELTKIREQEQMARQAEEARLRTLERRAKVAEKRRKEEERKLIAAKKKFKDEQKRQRKKKAREEKAKKEAARKRKKEQERQRKAKEKREAEKKKAARKKKEEERRRKEAKRALERKLAAEQAKRDQRLRDRYRMEYIADIKSVVEHNWIRTTGTGKGLKCKLKVTQTPSGEVVNVSIIASSGNTVFDRSAIVAVFKSSPLPRPKDPSAFDRNIILPFSSEN
;
A
#
# COMPACT_ATOMS: atom_id res chain seq x y z
N MET A 1 29.71 -7.55 -19.53
CA MET A 1 29.55 -8.19 -20.85
C MET A 1 30.84 -8.89 -21.33
N PHE A 2 31.65 -9.46 -20.41
CA PHE A 2 32.97 -10.06 -20.75
C PHE A 2 33.12 -11.55 -20.40
N ARG A 3 32.17 -12.16 -19.67
CA ARG A 3 32.23 -13.60 -19.33
C ARG A 3 31.70 -14.54 -20.42
N VAL A 4 30.95 -14.04 -21.41
CA VAL A 4 30.37 -14.86 -22.49
C VAL A 4 31.37 -15.10 -23.64
N PHE A 5 32.46 -14.33 -23.69
CA PHE A 5 33.46 -14.41 -24.76
C PHE A 5 34.55 -15.47 -24.47
N LEU A 6 34.87 -15.73 -23.19
CA LEU A 6 35.87 -16.73 -22.80
C LEU A 6 35.40 -18.18 -23.00
N ASP A 7 34.11 -18.48 -22.81
CA ASP A 7 33.59 -19.84 -22.96
C ASP A 7 33.55 -20.31 -24.43
N LYS A 8 33.49 -19.38 -25.39
CA LYS A 8 33.46 -19.70 -26.83
C LYS A 8 34.83 -20.12 -27.37
N PHE A 9 35.92 -19.59 -26.83
CA PHE A 9 37.28 -20.00 -27.20
C PHE A 9 37.59 -21.43 -26.74
N ASN A 10 37.16 -21.79 -25.53
CA ASN A 10 37.31 -23.16 -25.03
C ASN A 10 36.51 -24.16 -25.87
N ALA A 11 35.28 -23.82 -26.27
CA ALA A 11 34.48 -24.67 -27.15
C ALA A 11 35.09 -24.84 -28.55
N LEU A 12 35.66 -23.77 -29.12
CA LEU A 12 36.32 -23.83 -30.43
C LEU A 12 37.60 -24.66 -30.39
N PHE A 13 38.43 -24.49 -29.35
CA PHE A 13 39.64 -25.28 -29.15
C PHE A 13 39.33 -26.77 -28.98
N LEU A 14 38.32 -27.10 -28.17
CA LEU A 14 37.91 -28.48 -27.89
C LEU A 14 37.33 -29.15 -29.16
N ALA A 15 36.59 -28.40 -29.98
CA ALA A 15 36.12 -28.88 -31.28
C ALA A 15 37.27 -29.19 -32.25
N ILE A 16 38.29 -28.32 -32.33
CA ILE A 16 39.47 -28.54 -33.18
C ILE A 16 40.23 -29.79 -32.74
N VAL A 17 40.46 -29.96 -31.43
CA VAL A 17 41.15 -31.13 -30.88
C VAL A 17 40.41 -32.43 -31.25
N VAL A 18 39.09 -32.47 -31.11
CA VAL A 18 38.29 -33.65 -31.48
C VAL A 18 38.41 -33.99 -32.97
N HIS A 19 38.43 -32.98 -33.86
CA HIS A 19 38.59 -33.22 -35.30
C HIS A 19 40.00 -33.71 -35.65
N VAL A 20 41.04 -33.16 -35.03
CA VAL A 20 42.43 -33.63 -35.24
C VAL A 20 42.61 -35.08 -34.80
N VAL A 21 42.02 -35.47 -33.66
CA VAL A 21 42.02 -36.86 -33.18
C VAL A 21 41.28 -37.78 -34.16
N PHE A 22 40.13 -37.36 -34.68
CA PHE A 22 39.36 -38.14 -35.65
C PHE A 22 40.11 -38.35 -36.97
N VAL A 23 40.79 -37.32 -37.48
CA VAL A 23 41.62 -37.41 -38.69
C VAL A 23 42.83 -38.33 -38.47
N MET A 24 43.49 -38.26 -37.30
CA MET A 24 44.56 -39.19 -36.93
C MET A 24 44.08 -40.66 -36.91
N ILE A 25 42.89 -40.93 -36.36
CA ILE A 25 42.30 -42.28 -36.35
C ILE A 25 41.99 -42.77 -37.78
N LEU A 26 41.52 -41.88 -38.65
CA LEU A 26 41.24 -42.20 -40.06
C LEU A 26 42.51 -42.52 -40.85
N LEU A 27 43.60 -41.80 -40.60
CA LEU A 27 44.90 -42.07 -41.24
C LEU A 27 45.51 -43.40 -40.81
N VAL A 28 45.31 -43.80 -39.54
CA VAL A 28 45.78 -45.10 -39.04
C VAL A 28 44.91 -46.26 -39.53
N SER A 29 43.64 -46.03 -39.87
CA SER A 29 42.71 -47.09 -40.33
C SER A 29 42.68 -47.32 -41.84
N LEU A 30 43.48 -46.56 -42.63
CA LEU A 30 43.62 -46.76 -44.07
C LEU A 30 44.73 -47.78 -44.37
N ASP A 31 44.47 -49.04 -44.04
CA ASP A 31 45.34 -50.18 -44.37
C ASP A 31 45.04 -50.64 -45.81
N TRP A 32 45.83 -50.16 -46.78
CA TRP A 32 45.73 -50.52 -48.20
C TRP A 32 46.63 -51.72 -48.51
N SER A 33 46.12 -52.93 -48.29
CA SER A 33 46.82 -54.19 -48.63
C SER A 33 46.01 -55.01 -49.64
N SER A 34 46.06 -54.58 -50.90
CA SER A 34 45.54 -55.34 -52.05
C SER A 34 46.68 -56.14 -52.70
N LYS A 35 46.80 -57.43 -52.37
CA LYS A 35 47.64 -58.37 -53.14
C LYS A 35 46.79 -59.05 -54.22
N PRO A 36 47.02 -58.83 -55.53
CA PRO A 36 46.35 -59.59 -56.58
C PRO A 36 47.01 -60.97 -56.78
N MET A 37 46.20 -62.03 -56.88
CA MET A 37 46.66 -63.36 -57.28
C MET A 37 46.86 -63.44 -58.81
N PRO A 38 47.90 -64.15 -59.29
CA PRO A 38 48.20 -64.29 -60.71
C PRO A 38 47.33 -65.34 -61.40
N THR A 39 46.61 -64.92 -62.43
CA THR A 39 45.93 -65.79 -63.40
C THR A 39 46.98 -66.53 -64.23
N LYS A 40 47.21 -67.81 -63.96
CA LYS A 40 48.01 -68.67 -64.83
C LYS A 40 47.19 -69.04 -66.06
N SER A 41 47.65 -68.52 -67.20
CA SER A 41 47.49 -69.08 -68.53
C SER A 41 47.84 -70.57 -68.52
N VAL A 42 46.94 -71.41 -69.06
CA VAL A 42 47.31 -72.67 -69.69
C VAL A 42 46.65 -72.70 -71.06
N LEU A 43 47.45 -72.29 -72.03
CA LEU A 43 47.34 -72.63 -73.43
C LEU A 43 47.10 -74.13 -73.65
N ASN A 44 46.46 -74.41 -74.78
CA ASN A 44 46.66 -75.60 -75.60
C ASN A 44 45.81 -76.84 -75.28
N ARG A 45 44.75 -77.03 -76.06
CA ARG A 45 44.38 -78.38 -76.54
C ARG A 45 43.73 -78.34 -77.92
N LYS A 46 44.63 -78.43 -78.91
CA LYS A 46 44.55 -79.21 -80.16
C LYS A 46 43.21 -79.91 -80.43
N VAL A 47 42.63 -79.56 -81.58
CA VAL A 47 41.57 -80.31 -82.30
C VAL A 47 42.12 -81.69 -82.63
N GLU A 48 41.40 -82.73 -82.22
CA GLU A 48 41.66 -84.10 -82.65
C GLU A 48 40.32 -84.82 -82.84
N SER A 49 40.30 -85.59 -83.92
CA SER A 49 39.17 -86.10 -84.69
C SER A 49 38.17 -86.97 -83.90
N ILE A 50 36.93 -86.91 -84.36
CA ILE A 50 35.83 -87.84 -84.10
C ILE A 50 36.36 -89.28 -84.24
N GLN A 51 36.56 -89.95 -83.10
CA GLN A 51 36.72 -91.40 -83.02
C GLN A 51 35.50 -91.92 -82.27
N ALA A 52 34.61 -92.59 -83.00
CA ALA A 52 33.50 -93.34 -82.42
C ALA A 52 34.09 -94.52 -81.63
N VAL A 53 34.28 -94.31 -80.32
CA VAL A 53 34.56 -95.39 -79.38
C VAL A 53 33.26 -96.18 -79.24
N VAL A 54 33.31 -97.50 -79.48
CA VAL A 54 32.21 -98.40 -79.13
C VAL A 54 32.06 -98.34 -77.63
N ILE A 55 31.04 -97.62 -77.20
CA ILE A 55 30.79 -97.43 -75.78
C ILE A 55 30.15 -98.72 -75.26
N ASP A 56 30.81 -99.35 -74.30
CA ASP A 56 30.29 -100.51 -73.59
C ASP A 56 29.03 -100.11 -72.81
N GLU A 57 27.88 -100.57 -73.29
CA GLU A 57 26.55 -100.18 -72.82
C GLU A 57 26.38 -100.36 -71.31
N ALA A 58 27.05 -101.35 -70.71
CA ALA A 58 27.02 -101.63 -69.29
C ALA A 58 27.70 -100.55 -68.42
N LYS A 59 28.81 -99.95 -68.90
CA LYS A 59 29.51 -98.88 -68.17
C LYS A 59 28.77 -97.55 -68.23
N VAL A 60 28.13 -97.28 -69.37
CA VAL A 60 27.25 -96.11 -69.54
C VAL A 60 26.06 -96.18 -68.59
N GLN A 61 25.45 -97.35 -68.44
CA GLN A 61 24.35 -97.55 -67.49
C GLN A 61 24.78 -97.38 -66.02
N ALA A 62 25.99 -97.84 -65.66
CA ALA A 62 26.56 -97.65 -64.32
C ALA A 62 26.96 -96.18 -64.04
N GLU A 63 27.42 -95.44 -65.05
CA GLU A 63 27.72 -94.01 -64.94
C GLU A 63 26.43 -93.18 -64.83
N LEU A 64 25.40 -93.50 -65.65
CA LEU A 64 24.10 -92.83 -65.62
C LEU A 64 23.38 -93.01 -64.27
N THR A 65 23.48 -94.19 -63.65
CA THR A 65 22.88 -94.44 -62.33
C THR A 65 23.56 -93.64 -61.24
N LYS A 66 24.90 -93.58 -61.21
CA LYS A 66 25.66 -92.71 -60.29
C LYS A 66 25.35 -91.23 -60.49
N ILE A 67 25.25 -90.76 -61.74
CA ILE A 67 24.88 -89.38 -62.05
C ILE A 67 23.46 -89.08 -61.55
N ARG A 68 22.49 -89.99 -61.78
CA ARG A 68 21.11 -89.83 -61.29
C ARG A 68 21.04 -89.80 -59.75
N GLU A 69 21.77 -90.67 -59.05
CA GLU A 69 21.84 -90.67 -57.59
C GLU A 69 22.50 -89.39 -57.03
N GLN A 70 23.60 -88.95 -57.64
CA GLN A 70 24.26 -87.69 -57.28
C GLN A 70 23.36 -86.47 -57.54
N GLU A 71 22.64 -86.44 -58.66
CA GLU A 71 21.66 -85.40 -58.94
C GLU A 71 20.48 -85.43 -57.95
N GLN A 72 19.97 -86.61 -57.57
CA GLN A 72 18.92 -86.71 -56.56
C GLN A 72 19.39 -86.23 -55.19
N MET A 73 20.59 -86.62 -54.76
CA MET A 73 21.21 -86.15 -53.52
C MET A 73 21.47 -84.64 -53.55
N ALA A 74 21.91 -84.10 -54.70
CA ALA A 74 22.10 -82.66 -54.88
C ALA A 74 20.77 -81.90 -54.81
N ARG A 75 19.70 -82.40 -55.45
CA ARG A 75 18.35 -81.83 -55.38
C ARG A 75 17.79 -81.86 -53.95
N GLN A 76 17.95 -82.97 -53.23
CA GLN A 76 17.52 -83.08 -51.83
C GLN A 76 18.32 -82.12 -50.92
N ALA A 77 19.63 -81.99 -51.14
CA ALA A 77 20.47 -81.05 -50.40
C ALA A 77 20.12 -79.59 -50.69
N GLU A 78 19.79 -79.26 -51.95
CA GLU A 78 19.33 -77.93 -52.36
C GLU A 78 17.95 -77.61 -51.77
N GLU A 79 17.00 -78.55 -51.81
CA GLU A 79 15.69 -78.37 -51.20
C GLU A 79 15.79 -78.20 -49.67
N ALA A 80 16.63 -78.98 -49.00
CA ALA A 80 16.92 -78.82 -47.57
C ALA A 80 17.54 -77.44 -47.27
N ARG A 81 18.44 -76.94 -48.12
CA ARG A 81 18.99 -75.58 -48.02
C ARG A 81 17.92 -74.51 -48.21
N LEU A 82 17.05 -74.65 -49.21
CA LEU A 82 15.95 -73.71 -49.44
C LEU A 82 14.96 -73.69 -48.26
N ARG A 83 14.55 -74.85 -47.74
CA ARG A 83 13.67 -74.97 -46.56
C ARG A 83 14.31 -74.34 -45.31
N THR A 84 15.60 -74.51 -45.09
CA THR A 84 16.30 -73.90 -43.95
C THR A 84 16.45 -72.39 -44.10
N LEU A 85 16.72 -71.89 -45.31
CA LEU A 85 16.74 -70.45 -45.61
C LEU A 85 15.35 -69.83 -45.45
N GLU A 86 14.29 -70.48 -45.93
CA GLU A 86 12.91 -70.02 -45.77
C GLU A 86 12.50 -69.98 -44.29
N ARG A 87 12.86 -71.01 -43.50
CA ARG A 87 12.61 -71.02 -42.04
C ARG A 87 13.36 -69.88 -41.34
N ARG A 88 14.61 -69.62 -41.71
CA ARG A 88 15.41 -68.50 -41.18
C ARG A 88 14.79 -67.15 -41.56
N ALA A 89 14.34 -66.99 -42.82
CA ALA A 89 13.66 -65.78 -43.28
C ALA A 89 12.34 -65.53 -42.52
N LYS A 90 11.49 -66.55 -42.35
CA LYS A 90 10.25 -66.45 -41.57
C LYS A 90 10.49 -66.10 -40.09
N VAL A 91 11.53 -66.65 -39.46
CA VAL A 91 11.90 -66.31 -38.08
C VAL A 91 12.44 -64.87 -37.99
N ALA A 92 13.28 -64.45 -38.93
CA ALA A 92 13.81 -63.08 -38.97
C ALA A 92 12.68 -62.05 -39.20
N GLU A 93 11.73 -62.34 -40.09
CA GLU A 93 10.56 -61.49 -40.33
C GLU A 93 9.67 -61.39 -39.07
N LYS A 94 9.38 -62.51 -38.40
CA LYS A 94 8.63 -62.50 -37.13
C LYS A 94 9.33 -61.68 -36.06
N ARG A 95 10.66 -61.81 -35.91
CA ARG A 95 11.44 -61.00 -34.96
C ARG A 95 11.38 -59.51 -35.29
N ARG A 96 11.54 -59.12 -36.57
CA ARG A 96 11.42 -57.72 -37.00
C ARG A 96 10.03 -57.14 -36.71
N LYS A 97 8.95 -57.88 -37.01
CA LYS A 97 7.58 -57.45 -36.69
C LYS A 97 7.34 -57.30 -35.19
N GLU A 98 7.91 -58.18 -34.36
CA GLU A 98 7.80 -58.09 -32.90
C GLU A 98 8.57 -56.89 -32.34
N GLU A 99 9.81 -56.65 -32.81
CA GLU A 99 10.62 -55.49 -32.43
C GLU A 99 9.96 -54.18 -32.86
N GLU A 100 9.40 -54.11 -34.06
CA GLU A 100 8.65 -52.95 -34.54
C GLU A 100 7.42 -52.68 -33.67
N ARG A 101 6.65 -53.73 -33.33
CA ARG A 101 5.51 -53.62 -32.40
C ARG A 101 5.95 -53.13 -31.01
N LYS A 102 7.07 -53.65 -30.49
CA LYS A 102 7.65 -53.21 -29.21
C LYS A 102 8.09 -51.74 -29.26
N LEU A 103 8.73 -51.31 -30.36
CA LEU A 103 9.16 -49.92 -30.55
C LEU A 103 7.98 -48.96 -30.67
N ILE A 104 6.93 -49.33 -31.41
CA ILE A 104 5.70 -48.53 -31.53
C ILE A 104 5.00 -48.44 -30.17
N ALA A 105 4.88 -49.55 -29.43
CA ALA A 105 4.29 -49.57 -28.10
C ALA A 105 5.10 -48.71 -27.11
N ALA A 106 6.43 -48.79 -27.13
CA ALA A 106 7.31 -47.97 -26.31
C ALA A 106 7.20 -46.48 -26.65
N LYS A 107 7.20 -46.12 -27.94
CA LYS A 107 6.99 -44.73 -28.41
C LYS A 107 5.63 -44.19 -28.00
N LYS A 108 4.57 -44.99 -28.07
CA LYS A 108 3.22 -44.61 -27.62
C LYS A 108 3.17 -44.37 -26.10
N LYS A 109 3.70 -45.31 -25.31
CA LYS A 109 3.80 -45.15 -23.84
C LYS A 109 4.59 -43.90 -23.44
N PHE A 110 5.73 -43.63 -24.09
CA PHE A 110 6.53 -42.44 -23.82
C PHE A 110 5.78 -41.15 -24.16
N LYS A 111 5.09 -41.09 -25.32
CA LYS A 111 4.26 -39.93 -25.71
C LYS A 111 3.10 -39.71 -24.73
N ASP A 112 2.42 -40.78 -24.32
CA ASP A 112 1.29 -40.69 -23.39
C ASP A 112 1.73 -40.22 -22.00
N GLU A 113 2.85 -40.74 -21.49
CA GLU A 113 3.43 -40.29 -20.23
C GLU A 113 3.88 -38.82 -20.31
N GLN A 114 4.55 -38.41 -21.40
CA GLN A 114 4.94 -37.02 -21.60
C GLN A 114 3.71 -36.09 -21.66
N LYS A 115 2.62 -36.51 -22.31
CA LYS A 115 1.36 -35.76 -22.36
C LYS A 115 0.70 -35.68 -20.98
N ARG A 116 0.72 -36.76 -20.20
CA ARG A 116 0.21 -36.80 -18.82
C ARG A 116 1.00 -35.88 -17.90
N GLN A 117 2.32 -35.89 -17.98
CA GLN A 117 3.22 -35.01 -17.22
C GLN A 117 3.01 -33.54 -17.58
N ARG A 118 2.91 -33.21 -18.88
CA ARG A 118 2.61 -31.84 -19.34
C ARG A 118 1.24 -31.38 -18.83
N LYS A 119 0.21 -32.23 -18.90
CA LYS A 119 -1.14 -31.91 -18.39
C LYS A 119 -1.14 -31.71 -16.86
N LYS A 120 -0.39 -32.52 -16.11
CA LYS A 120 -0.23 -32.39 -14.65
C LYS A 120 0.46 -31.07 -14.28
N LYS A 121 1.61 -30.77 -14.90
CA LYS A 121 2.33 -29.50 -14.70
C LYS A 121 1.47 -28.28 -15.03
N ALA A 122 0.76 -28.31 -16.17
CA ALA A 122 -0.14 -27.22 -16.55
C ALA A 122 -1.31 -27.03 -15.56
N ARG A 123 -1.87 -28.12 -15.01
CA ARG A 123 -2.93 -28.05 -13.99
C ARG A 123 -2.41 -27.50 -12.67
N GLU A 124 -1.23 -27.93 -12.22
CA GLU A 124 -0.58 -27.43 -11.01
C GLU A 124 -0.21 -25.94 -11.13
N GLU A 125 0.31 -25.51 -12.29
CA GLU A 125 0.63 -24.10 -12.53
C GLU A 125 -0.63 -23.22 -12.54
N LYS A 126 -1.71 -23.68 -13.20
CA LYS A 126 -3.00 -22.99 -13.17
C LYS A 126 -3.56 -22.90 -11.74
N ALA A 127 -3.51 -23.99 -10.97
CA ALA A 127 -3.97 -24.00 -9.59
C ALA A 127 -3.13 -23.05 -8.70
N LYS A 128 -1.81 -23.03 -8.86
CA LYS A 128 -0.91 -22.09 -8.15
C LYS A 128 -1.21 -20.64 -8.52
N LYS A 129 -1.39 -20.34 -9.81
CA LYS A 129 -1.75 -18.99 -10.29
C LYS A 129 -3.10 -18.53 -9.76
N GLU A 130 -4.10 -19.41 -9.75
CA GLU A 130 -5.43 -19.08 -9.22
C GLU A 130 -5.41 -18.88 -7.70
N ALA A 131 -4.71 -19.75 -6.96
CA ALA A 131 -4.53 -19.60 -5.51
C ALA A 131 -3.78 -18.30 -5.16
N ALA A 132 -2.73 -17.95 -5.90
CA ALA A 132 -2.02 -16.69 -5.74
C ALA A 132 -2.92 -15.48 -6.04
N ARG A 133 -3.74 -15.54 -7.09
CA ARG A 133 -4.70 -14.47 -7.44
C ARG A 133 -5.77 -14.31 -6.35
N LYS A 134 -6.31 -15.42 -5.83
CA LYS A 134 -7.28 -15.41 -4.73
C LYS A 134 -6.68 -14.81 -3.45
N ARG A 135 -5.47 -15.23 -3.06
CA ARG A 135 -4.74 -14.66 -1.91
C ARG A 135 -4.47 -13.16 -2.06
N LYS A 136 -4.02 -12.71 -3.24
CA LYS A 136 -3.79 -11.27 -3.50
C LYS A 136 -5.10 -10.46 -3.41
N LYS A 137 -6.19 -10.96 -4.01
CA LYS A 137 -7.50 -10.29 -3.96
C LYS A 137 -8.06 -10.20 -2.54
N GLU A 138 -7.86 -11.25 -1.73
CA GLU A 138 -8.29 -11.26 -0.34
C GLU A 138 -7.45 -10.29 0.52
N GLN A 139 -6.12 -10.30 0.37
CA GLN A 139 -5.25 -9.33 1.05
C GLN A 139 -5.59 -7.89 0.68
N GLU A 140 -5.87 -7.61 -0.59
CA GLU A 140 -6.28 -6.27 -1.04
C GLU A 140 -7.62 -5.85 -0.43
N ARG A 141 -8.60 -6.76 -0.40
CA ARG A 141 -9.90 -6.52 0.27
C ARG A 141 -9.73 -6.23 1.76
N GLN A 142 -8.90 -7.01 2.46
CA GLN A 142 -8.63 -6.81 3.88
C GLN A 142 -7.90 -5.48 4.14
N ARG A 143 -6.92 -5.11 3.30
CA ARG A 143 -6.24 -3.80 3.41
C ARG A 143 -7.22 -2.65 3.19
N LYS A 144 -8.03 -2.69 2.13
CA LYS A 144 -9.06 -1.66 1.86
C LYS A 144 -10.10 -1.59 2.99
N ALA A 145 -10.53 -2.72 3.54
CA ALA A 145 -11.46 -2.75 4.67
C ALA A 145 -10.84 -2.16 5.95
N LYS A 146 -9.56 -2.47 6.24
CA LYS A 146 -8.84 -1.91 7.39
C LYS A 146 -8.64 -0.41 7.24
N GLU A 147 -8.23 0.05 6.05
CA GLU A 147 -8.05 1.47 5.74
C GLU A 147 -9.36 2.25 5.85
N LYS A 148 -10.47 1.72 5.32
CA LYS A 148 -11.79 2.34 5.45
C LYS A 148 -12.23 2.44 6.92
N ARG A 149 -12.06 1.37 7.70
CA ARG A 149 -12.37 1.38 9.15
C ARG A 149 -11.51 2.38 9.92
N GLU A 150 -10.22 2.50 9.60
CA GLU A 150 -9.34 3.46 10.25
C GLU A 150 -9.68 4.91 9.86
N ALA A 151 -10.00 5.16 8.58
CA ALA A 151 -10.47 6.46 8.11
C ALA A 151 -11.80 6.87 8.77
N GLU A 152 -12.76 5.95 8.90
CA GLU A 152 -14.02 6.19 9.60
C GLU A 152 -13.79 6.47 11.09
N LYS A 153 -12.94 5.70 11.77
CA LYS A 153 -12.55 5.96 13.17
C LYS A 153 -11.90 7.34 13.34
N LYS A 154 -10.97 7.72 12.47
CA LYS A 154 -10.33 9.05 12.50
C LYS A 154 -11.33 10.17 12.23
N LYS A 155 -12.26 10.00 11.29
CA LYS A 155 -13.32 10.98 11.02
C LYS A 155 -14.27 11.12 12.21
N ALA A 156 -14.70 10.01 12.81
CA ALA A 156 -15.56 10.03 14.00
C ALA A 156 -14.86 10.69 15.21
N ALA A 157 -13.58 10.37 15.46
CA ALA A 157 -12.80 10.99 16.52
C ALA A 157 -12.62 12.50 16.30
N ARG A 158 -12.34 12.94 15.05
CA ARG A 158 -12.25 14.36 14.71
C ARG A 158 -13.57 15.10 14.95
N LYS A 159 -14.70 14.52 14.49
CA LYS A 159 -16.03 15.09 14.71
C LYS A 159 -16.36 15.24 16.20
N LYS A 160 -16.12 14.20 17.02
CA LYS A 160 -16.33 14.26 18.48
C LYS A 160 -15.47 15.34 19.14
N LYS A 161 -14.19 15.44 18.78
CA LYS A 161 -13.28 16.45 19.34
C LYS A 161 -13.69 17.88 18.94
N GLU A 162 -14.15 18.05 17.70
CA GLU A 162 -14.66 19.34 17.23
C GLU A 162 -15.96 19.74 17.91
N GLU A 163 -16.91 18.81 18.06
CA GLU A 163 -18.17 19.02 18.76
C GLU A 163 -17.94 19.37 20.24
N GLU A 164 -17.04 18.66 20.92
CA GLU A 164 -16.67 18.95 22.31
C GLU A 164 -16.04 20.35 22.43
N ARG A 165 -15.15 20.72 21.50
CA ARG A 165 -14.55 22.05 21.47
C ARG A 165 -15.60 23.13 21.26
N ARG A 166 -16.52 22.95 20.31
CA ARG A 166 -17.64 23.88 20.06
C ARG A 166 -18.56 23.99 21.28
N ARG A 167 -18.87 22.88 21.95
CA ARG A 167 -19.69 22.88 23.18
C ARG A 167 -18.99 23.62 24.32
N LYS A 168 -17.69 23.41 24.50
CA LYS A 168 -16.89 24.10 25.53
C LYS A 168 -16.78 25.60 25.26
N GLU A 169 -16.59 25.97 24.00
CA GLU A 169 -16.54 27.37 23.57
C GLU A 169 -17.91 28.05 23.74
N ALA A 170 -19.00 27.40 23.33
CA ALA A 170 -20.36 27.90 23.53
C ALA A 170 -20.68 28.09 25.03
N LYS A 171 -20.29 27.13 25.89
CA LYS A 171 -20.46 27.24 27.34
C LYS A 171 -19.70 28.44 27.91
N ARG A 172 -18.42 28.61 27.54
CA ARG A 172 -17.60 29.75 27.97
C ARG A 172 -18.15 31.09 27.47
N ALA A 173 -18.67 31.13 26.24
CA ALA A 173 -19.28 32.33 25.68
C ALA A 173 -20.57 32.70 26.44
N LEU A 174 -21.40 31.70 26.78
CA LEU A 174 -22.60 31.91 27.59
C LEU A 174 -22.27 32.38 29.01
N GLU A 175 -21.30 31.73 29.69
CA GLU A 175 -20.83 32.13 31.02
C GLU A 175 -20.31 33.58 31.02
N ARG A 176 -19.53 33.97 30.00
CA ARG A 176 -19.04 35.36 29.86
C ARG A 176 -20.18 36.36 29.64
N LYS A 177 -21.19 36.01 28.83
CA LYS A 177 -22.36 36.87 28.61
C LYS A 177 -23.15 37.07 29.91
N LEU A 178 -23.42 35.98 30.64
CA LEU A 178 -24.13 36.03 31.92
C LEU A 178 -23.36 36.86 32.95
N ALA A 179 -22.04 36.64 33.09
CA ALA A 179 -21.21 37.43 34.01
C ALA A 179 -21.18 38.91 33.63
N ALA A 180 -21.09 39.24 32.34
CA ALA A 180 -21.13 40.63 31.87
C ALA A 180 -22.50 41.29 32.09
N GLU A 181 -23.59 40.54 31.93
CA GLU A 181 -24.95 41.02 32.20
C GLU A 181 -25.18 41.27 33.69
N GLN A 182 -24.74 40.34 34.55
CA GLN A 182 -24.77 40.51 36.00
C GLN A 182 -23.95 41.73 36.43
N ALA A 183 -22.71 41.86 35.96
CA ALA A 183 -21.87 43.02 36.27
C ALA A 183 -22.51 44.35 35.86
N LYS A 184 -23.16 44.41 34.69
CA LYS A 184 -23.92 45.58 34.24
C LYS A 184 -25.15 45.85 35.12
N ARG A 185 -25.87 44.80 35.53
CA ARG A 185 -27.03 44.93 36.43
C ARG A 185 -26.59 45.47 37.79
N ASP A 186 -25.54 44.91 38.36
CA ASP A 186 -25.00 45.33 39.65
C ASP A 186 -24.47 46.76 39.58
N GLN A 187 -23.81 47.15 38.49
CA GLN A 187 -23.39 48.53 38.26
C GLN A 187 -24.60 49.48 38.21
N ARG A 188 -25.65 49.15 37.45
CA ARG A 188 -26.88 49.96 37.39
C ARG A 188 -27.56 50.11 38.75
N LEU A 189 -27.56 49.04 39.56
CA LEU A 189 -28.10 49.09 40.92
C LEU A 189 -27.25 50.01 41.82
N ARG A 190 -25.92 49.87 41.79
CA ARG A 190 -25.02 50.78 42.51
C ARG A 190 -25.19 52.23 42.10
N ASP A 191 -25.27 52.50 40.79
CA ASP A 191 -25.48 53.85 40.26
C ASP A 191 -26.82 54.43 40.74
N ARG A 192 -27.88 53.61 40.76
CA ARG A 192 -29.19 54.02 41.30
C ARG A 192 -29.11 54.37 42.78
N TYR A 193 -28.54 53.49 43.61
CA TYR A 193 -28.40 53.75 45.04
C TYR A 193 -27.52 54.97 45.33
N ARG A 194 -26.47 55.19 44.53
CA ARG A 194 -25.63 56.38 44.62
C ARG A 194 -26.40 57.66 44.31
N MET A 195 -27.22 57.66 43.25
CA MET A 195 -28.04 58.83 42.90
C MET A 195 -29.06 59.14 43.99
N GLU A 196 -29.72 58.12 44.53
CA GLU A 196 -30.64 58.27 45.67
C GLU A 196 -29.93 58.84 46.89
N TYR A 197 -28.75 58.31 47.23
CA TYR A 197 -27.94 58.81 48.34
C TYR A 197 -27.54 60.29 48.18
N ILE A 198 -27.09 60.69 46.99
CA ILE A 198 -26.74 62.08 46.71
C ILE A 198 -27.97 62.99 46.79
N ALA A 199 -29.15 62.50 46.37
CA ALA A 199 -30.40 63.25 46.46
C ALA A 199 -30.83 63.47 47.92
N ASP A 200 -30.72 62.44 48.77
CA ASP A 200 -31.01 62.54 50.20
C ASP A 200 -30.10 63.56 50.88
N ILE A 201 -28.79 63.52 50.59
CA ILE A 201 -27.83 64.51 51.09
C ILE A 201 -28.20 65.91 50.61
N LYS A 202 -28.48 66.05 49.31
CA LYS A 202 -28.85 67.34 48.72
C LYS A 202 -30.07 67.92 49.42
N SER A 203 -31.10 67.12 49.68
CA SER A 203 -32.31 67.55 50.39
C SER A 203 -32.02 68.08 51.79
N VAL A 204 -31.18 67.38 52.58
CA VAL A 204 -30.79 67.84 53.93
C VAL A 204 -29.96 69.13 53.87
N VAL A 205 -29.05 69.24 52.90
CA VAL A 205 -28.23 70.45 52.70
C VAL A 205 -29.09 71.64 52.29
N GLU A 206 -30.05 71.45 51.39
CA GLU A 206 -31.01 72.47 50.96
C GLU A 206 -31.91 72.93 52.12
N HIS A 207 -32.38 71.99 52.95
CA HIS A 207 -33.18 72.31 54.13
C HIS A 207 -32.42 73.18 55.14
N ASN A 208 -31.11 72.93 55.30
CA ASN A 208 -30.26 73.67 56.25
C ASN A 208 -29.64 74.94 55.66
N TRP A 209 -29.78 75.19 54.36
CA TRP A 209 -29.20 76.33 53.67
C TRP A 209 -29.95 77.63 53.98
N ILE A 210 -29.20 78.67 54.35
CA ILE A 210 -29.74 80.00 54.60
C ILE A 210 -29.64 80.81 53.30
N ARG A 211 -30.79 81.14 52.71
CA ARG A 211 -30.85 81.96 51.49
C ARG A 211 -30.44 83.39 51.81
N THR A 212 -29.31 83.84 51.26
CA THR A 212 -28.84 85.23 51.40
C THR A 212 -29.49 86.13 50.36
N THR A 213 -29.98 87.30 50.77
CA THR A 213 -30.49 88.34 49.85
C THR A 213 -29.36 88.88 48.98
N GLY A 214 -29.48 88.78 47.65
CA GLY A 214 -28.43 89.19 46.69
C GLY A 214 -27.81 88.04 45.90
N THR A 215 -28.19 86.79 46.19
CA THR A 215 -27.87 85.62 45.36
C THR A 215 -28.76 85.65 44.10
N GLY A 216 -28.17 85.92 42.94
CA GLY A 216 -28.89 85.86 41.66
C GLY A 216 -29.53 84.49 41.42
N LYS A 217 -30.66 84.44 40.70
CA LYS A 217 -31.30 83.19 40.28
C LYS A 217 -30.36 82.43 39.32
N GLY A 218 -30.33 81.11 39.41
CA GLY A 218 -29.59 80.25 38.48
C GLY A 218 -28.13 79.97 38.83
N LEU A 219 -27.63 80.43 39.98
CA LEU A 219 -26.27 80.13 40.44
C LEU A 219 -26.12 78.65 40.78
N LYS A 220 -25.07 78.01 40.26
CA LYS A 220 -24.75 76.59 40.44
C LYS A 220 -23.28 76.42 40.79
N CYS A 221 -22.99 75.60 41.79
CA CYS A 221 -21.62 75.20 42.13
C CYS A 221 -21.54 73.68 42.35
N LYS A 222 -20.34 73.13 42.27
CA LYS A 222 -20.08 71.72 42.61
C LYS A 222 -19.13 71.67 43.78
N LEU A 223 -19.56 71.05 44.88
CA LEU A 223 -18.78 70.89 46.09
C LEU A 223 -18.26 69.46 46.19
N LYS A 224 -17.00 69.29 46.60
CA LYS A 224 -16.44 68.02 47.04
C LYS A 224 -16.59 67.96 48.56
N VAL A 225 -17.41 67.05 49.03
CA VAL A 225 -17.64 66.82 50.45
C VAL A 225 -16.91 65.55 50.85
N THR A 226 -16.05 65.63 51.87
CA THR A 226 -15.39 64.48 52.47
C THR A 226 -16.03 64.21 53.82
N GLN A 227 -16.57 63.01 54.00
CA GLN A 227 -17.24 62.59 55.24
C GLN A 227 -16.57 61.37 55.87
N THR A 228 -16.88 61.11 57.14
CA THR A 228 -16.53 59.86 57.83
C THR A 228 -17.59 58.77 57.54
N PRO A 229 -17.31 57.50 57.86
CA PRO A 229 -18.32 56.43 57.84
C PRO A 229 -19.52 56.69 58.78
N SER A 230 -19.37 57.54 59.81
CA SER A 230 -20.48 57.94 60.67
C SER A 230 -21.41 58.97 60.04
N GLY A 231 -20.98 59.64 58.96
CA GLY A 231 -21.71 60.72 58.29
C GLY A 231 -21.16 62.12 58.59
N GLU A 232 -20.17 62.26 59.48
CA GLU A 232 -19.64 63.56 59.87
C GLU A 232 -18.82 64.19 58.74
N VAL A 233 -19.04 65.48 58.48
CA VAL A 233 -18.34 66.22 57.44
C VAL A 233 -16.97 66.65 57.94
N VAL A 234 -15.91 66.16 57.28
CA VAL A 234 -14.52 66.46 57.61
C VAL A 234 -14.00 67.65 56.80
N ASN A 235 -14.36 67.73 55.52
CA ASN A 235 -13.88 68.77 54.63
C ASN A 235 -14.88 69.06 53.51
N VAL A 236 -14.92 70.31 53.06
CA VAL A 236 -15.72 70.76 51.91
C VAL A 236 -14.86 71.66 51.04
N SER A 237 -14.65 71.28 49.78
CA SER A 237 -13.95 72.12 48.79
C SER A 237 -14.80 72.38 47.55
N ILE A 238 -14.55 73.48 46.87
CA ILE A 238 -15.26 73.82 45.63
C ILE A 238 -14.52 73.19 44.46
N ILE A 239 -15.21 72.37 43.66
CA ILE A 239 -14.70 71.82 42.39
C ILE A 239 -15.00 72.80 41.25
N ALA A 240 -16.21 73.37 41.24
CA ALA A 240 -16.63 74.36 40.26
C ALA A 240 -17.39 75.48 40.98
N SER A 241 -16.84 76.69 40.92
CA SER A 241 -17.43 77.90 41.52
C SER A 241 -18.62 78.39 40.68
N SER A 242 -19.60 79.02 41.33
CA SER A 242 -20.72 79.68 40.67
C SER A 242 -20.37 81.05 40.06
N GLY A 243 -19.16 81.56 40.31
CA GLY A 243 -18.79 82.95 40.00
C GLY A 243 -19.24 83.95 41.07
N ASN A 244 -19.99 83.52 42.09
CA ASN A 244 -20.40 84.34 43.23
C ASN A 244 -19.85 83.74 44.54
N THR A 245 -18.89 84.43 45.14
CA THR A 245 -18.21 83.95 46.35
C THR A 245 -19.12 83.91 47.58
N VAL A 246 -20.13 84.77 47.66
CA VAL A 246 -21.11 84.77 48.76
C VAL A 246 -21.99 83.53 48.67
N PHE A 247 -22.46 83.21 47.47
CA PHE A 247 -23.20 81.97 47.22
C PHE A 247 -22.37 80.73 47.54
N ASP A 248 -21.14 80.67 47.01
CA ASP A 248 -20.25 79.52 47.23
C ASP A 248 -19.94 79.30 48.72
N ARG A 249 -19.67 80.38 49.47
CA ARG A 249 -19.47 80.32 50.94
C ARG A 249 -20.73 79.86 51.66
N SER A 250 -21.91 80.37 51.27
CA SER A 250 -23.18 79.97 51.88
C SER A 250 -23.46 78.47 51.67
N ALA A 251 -23.10 77.93 50.50
CA ALA A 251 -23.23 76.51 50.20
C ALA A 251 -22.28 75.64 51.03
N ILE A 252 -21.04 76.08 51.26
CA ILE A 252 -20.09 75.40 52.15
C ILE A 252 -20.64 75.34 53.58
N VAL A 253 -21.16 76.46 54.11
CA VAL A 253 -21.73 76.53 55.46
C VAL A 253 -22.94 75.60 55.60
N ALA A 254 -23.80 75.53 54.58
CA ALA A 254 -24.96 74.63 54.57
C ALA A 254 -24.55 73.15 54.67
N VAL A 255 -23.47 72.76 53.97
CA VAL A 255 -22.94 71.39 54.04
C VAL A 255 -22.41 71.07 55.43
N PHE A 256 -21.61 71.95 56.04
CA PHE A 256 -21.12 71.74 57.41
C PHE A 256 -22.25 71.69 58.45
N LYS A 257 -23.26 72.55 58.32
CA LYS A 257 -24.45 72.56 59.19
C LYS A 257 -25.29 71.28 59.07
N SER A 258 -25.18 70.58 57.95
CA SER A 258 -25.86 69.31 57.69
C SER A 258 -25.11 68.09 58.22
N SER A 259 -24.02 68.29 58.97
CA SER A 259 -23.30 67.20 59.64
C SER A 259 -24.05 66.72 60.89
N PRO A 260 -24.25 65.41 61.10
CA PRO A 260 -23.87 64.31 60.22
C PRO A 260 -24.85 64.13 59.04
N LEU A 261 -24.29 63.83 57.87
CA LEU A 261 -25.06 63.54 56.65
C LEU A 261 -25.88 62.25 56.82
N PRO A 262 -27.04 62.14 56.13
CA PRO A 262 -27.85 60.93 56.16
C PRO A 262 -27.02 59.73 55.68
N ARG A 263 -27.40 58.51 56.08
CA ARG A 263 -26.72 57.28 55.63
C ARG A 263 -27.42 56.74 54.37
N PRO A 264 -26.67 56.16 53.42
CA PRO A 264 -27.30 55.51 52.28
C PRO A 264 -28.11 54.30 52.74
N LYS A 265 -29.26 54.05 52.09
CA LYS A 265 -30.10 52.87 52.36
C LYS A 265 -29.36 51.56 52.10
N ASP A 266 -28.47 51.56 51.10
CA ASP A 266 -27.57 50.45 50.80
C ASP A 266 -26.11 50.83 51.15
N PRO A 267 -25.41 50.08 52.02
CA PRO A 267 -24.03 50.36 52.39
C PRO A 267 -23.05 50.44 51.21
N SER A 268 -23.33 49.76 50.10
CA SER A 268 -22.48 49.78 48.90
C SER A 268 -22.47 51.12 48.16
N ALA A 269 -23.46 51.99 48.42
CA ALA A 269 -23.55 53.32 47.84
C ALA A 269 -22.77 54.38 48.64
N PHE A 270 -22.28 54.04 49.83
CA PHE A 270 -21.48 54.95 50.65
C PHE A 270 -20.18 55.32 49.93
N ASP A 271 -19.90 56.61 49.88
CA ASP A 271 -18.64 57.14 49.38
C ASP A 271 -18.11 58.18 50.37
N ARG A 272 -16.81 58.07 50.68
CA ARG A 272 -16.14 59.03 51.56
C ARG A 272 -16.07 60.40 50.90
N ASN A 273 -15.97 60.46 49.58
CA ASN A 273 -15.79 61.69 48.80
C ASN A 273 -16.95 61.87 47.82
N ILE A 274 -17.86 62.79 48.13
CA ILE A 274 -19.07 63.01 47.36
C ILE A 274 -18.95 64.30 46.57
N ILE A 275 -19.35 64.27 45.31
CA ILE A 275 -19.49 65.48 44.49
C ILE A 275 -20.95 65.88 44.56
N LEU A 276 -21.23 66.95 45.30
CA LEU A 276 -22.57 67.49 45.49
C LEU A 276 -22.80 68.65 44.52
N PRO A 277 -23.69 68.52 43.52
CA PRO A 277 -24.15 69.65 42.74
C PRO A 277 -25.15 70.47 43.56
N PHE A 278 -24.87 71.76 43.74
CA PHE A 278 -25.71 72.69 44.50
C PHE A 278 -26.19 73.84 43.61
N SER A 279 -27.45 74.24 43.76
CA SER A 279 -28.11 75.25 42.93
C SER A 279 -28.99 76.16 43.78
N SER A 280 -29.03 77.45 43.46
CA SER A 280 -29.86 78.45 44.15
C SER A 280 -31.37 78.35 43.85
N GLU A 281 -31.74 77.62 42.78
CA GLU A 281 -33.13 77.54 42.27
C GLU A 281 -33.96 76.39 42.83
N ASN A 282 -33.35 75.44 43.53
CA ASN A 282 -34.06 74.33 44.15
C ASN A 282 -34.55 74.68 45.56
#